data_AF-A0A1I3NN46-F1
#
_entry.id   AF-A0A1I3NN46-F1
#
_cell.length_a   1.000
_cell.length_b   1.000
_cell.length_c   1.000
_cell.angle_alpha   90.00
_cell.angle_beta   90.00
_cell.angle_gamma   90.00
#
_symmetry.space_group_name_H-M   'P 1'
#
loop_
_entity.id
_entity.type
_entity.pdbx_description
1 polymer ?
#
loop_
_entity_poly.entity_id
_entity_poly.type
_entity_poly.pdbx_seq_one_letter_code
_entity_poly.pdbx_strand_id
1 'polypeptide(L)'
;MKSSIRAYLLSFVVACTVMTGCAQDTRVMDADMRDRIETELGTVERVTVMSTDGQEVMLDLPAFLNELQTQGKDLQLSNDPLKQEEVLFTLVLYRKQLAPLVVTVGERASQFGESTYRGSGAVTFYEWVHRLTGNGLLKQGKNNMVLSAEDLSQSLALAEKDTVYIQKVLSEAVPENEKNLQKYPLYPNYRLRIDSEERPLDVTVLTPTLISIPFGRDTHFYHVDGKLFSQLTEYLVPREMAIQPFDKLFKATAVRFEKTGQMAVDNLDLDVTQSTVEQGLAQQAVRMLKTAAPIEKQPDHVGAEEYRVHFKVNGEEHSVIFYSLHFQIDDKWYLHNQLQKAIWDLLKPSRK
;
A
#
# COMPACT_ATOMS: atom_id res chain seq x y z
N MET A 1 3.33 -74.30 26.39
CA MET A 1 2.99 -72.99 25.78
C MET A 1 4.27 -72.43 25.16
N LYS A 2 4.61 -72.78 23.90
CA LYS A 2 4.38 -72.00 22.66
C LYS A 2 4.91 -70.55 22.71
N SER A 3 6.19 -70.36 22.34
CA SER A 3 6.77 -69.54 21.21
C SER A 3 6.66 -68.01 21.39
N SER A 4 7.66 -67.16 21.17
CA SER A 4 8.49 -66.95 19.96
C SER A 4 9.53 -65.85 20.27
N ILE A 5 10.84 -66.01 20.08
CA ILE A 5 11.61 -65.55 18.90
C ILE A 5 11.08 -64.24 18.28
N ARG A 6 11.68 -63.09 18.64
CA ARG A 6 11.83 -61.83 17.85
C ARG A 6 12.17 -60.64 18.77
N ALA A 7 13.34 -60.67 19.39
CA ALA A 7 13.89 -59.50 20.10
C ALA A 7 15.39 -59.28 19.87
N TYR A 8 15.95 -59.95 18.86
CA TYR A 8 17.33 -59.73 18.39
C TYR A 8 17.28 -59.44 16.89
N LEU A 9 17.08 -58.17 16.55
CA LEU A 9 17.45 -57.54 15.28
C LEU A 9 17.29 -56.01 15.43
N LEU A 10 17.80 -55.51 16.57
CA LEU A 10 18.19 -54.12 16.71
C LEU A 10 19.69 -54.09 16.40
N SER A 11 20.09 -53.25 15.45
CA SER A 11 21.48 -52.96 15.08
C SER A 11 22.21 -54.00 14.23
N PHE A 12 21.86 -54.11 12.94
CA PHE A 12 22.82 -54.32 11.83
C PHE A 12 22.02 -54.30 10.51
N VAL A 13 21.99 -53.17 9.80
CA VAL A 13 22.23 -53.00 8.35
C VAL A 13 22.10 -51.49 8.07
N VAL A 14 23.13 -50.75 8.45
CA VAL A 14 23.62 -49.63 7.64
C VAL A 14 24.62 -50.26 6.68
N ALA A 15 24.60 -49.80 5.42
CA ALA A 15 25.43 -50.21 4.29
C ALA A 15 25.02 -51.50 3.56
N CYS A 16 24.29 -51.34 2.45
CA CYS A 16 24.71 -51.80 1.11
C CYS A 16 23.51 -51.87 0.15
N THR A 17 23.10 -50.72 -0.40
CA THR A 17 22.56 -50.64 -1.77
C THR A 17 23.00 -49.32 -2.39
N VAL A 18 24.30 -49.22 -2.66
CA VAL A 18 24.80 -48.48 -3.81
C VAL A 18 25.00 -49.54 -4.90
N MET A 19 24.16 -49.53 -5.92
CA MET A 19 24.48 -49.94 -7.29
C MET A 19 23.43 -49.35 -8.23
N THR A 20 23.78 -48.17 -8.74
CA THR A 20 23.68 -47.73 -10.14
C THR A 20 22.60 -48.37 -11.03
N GLY A 21 21.70 -47.53 -11.54
CA GLY A 21 20.81 -47.84 -12.65
C GLY A 21 20.22 -46.58 -13.29
N CYS A 22 20.92 -46.07 -14.30
CA CYS A 22 20.47 -45.14 -15.34
C CYS A 22 20.28 -43.67 -14.96
N ALA A 23 21.22 -42.87 -15.49
CA ALA A 23 21.05 -41.48 -15.83
C ALA A 23 19.67 -41.22 -16.45
N GLN A 24 18.84 -40.50 -15.71
CA GLN A 24 17.82 -39.66 -16.29
C GLN A 24 18.17 -38.25 -15.84
N ASP A 25 18.54 -37.43 -16.82
CA ASP A 25 18.58 -35.97 -16.72
C ASP A 25 17.34 -35.53 -15.95
N THR A 26 17.50 -35.25 -14.66
CA THR A 26 16.49 -34.54 -13.88
C THR A 26 16.70 -33.07 -14.19
N ARG A 27 16.33 -32.70 -15.42
CA ARG A 27 15.66 -31.43 -15.69
C ARG A 27 14.32 -31.47 -14.95
N VAL A 28 14.37 -31.37 -13.63
CA VAL A 28 13.22 -31.09 -12.78
C VAL A 28 13.51 -29.71 -12.19
N MET A 29 13.33 -28.68 -13.02
CA MET A 29 13.48 -27.29 -12.56
C MET A 29 12.27 -26.42 -12.83
N ASP A 30 11.30 -26.85 -13.66
CA ASP A 30 10.22 -25.95 -14.11
C ASP A 30 8.80 -26.39 -13.70
N ALA A 31 8.63 -27.59 -13.10
CA ALA A 31 7.30 -28.20 -12.92
C ALA A 31 6.73 -28.20 -11.48
N ASP A 32 7.53 -27.83 -10.46
CA ASP A 32 7.28 -28.33 -9.10
C ASP A 32 6.15 -27.61 -8.33
N MET A 33 5.88 -26.31 -8.53
CA MET A 33 4.74 -25.66 -7.84
C MET A 33 3.41 -25.91 -8.55
N ARG A 34 3.40 -25.84 -9.90
CA ARG A 34 2.20 -26.04 -10.71
C ARG A 34 1.63 -27.45 -10.51
N ASP A 35 2.47 -28.47 -10.71
CA ASP A 35 2.02 -29.85 -10.59
C ASP A 35 1.62 -30.18 -9.15
N ARG A 36 2.28 -29.59 -8.14
CA ARG A 36 1.86 -29.72 -6.74
C ARG A 36 0.53 -29.02 -6.46
N ILE A 37 0.32 -27.80 -6.94
CA ILE A 37 -0.95 -27.11 -6.78
C ILE A 37 -2.04 -27.90 -7.53
N GLU A 38 -1.89 -28.20 -8.82
CA GLU A 38 -2.87 -28.99 -9.60
C GLU A 38 -3.15 -30.38 -9.00
N THR A 39 -2.16 -31.07 -8.43
CA THR A 39 -2.31 -32.39 -7.79
C THR A 39 -2.92 -32.31 -6.39
N GLU A 40 -2.63 -31.24 -5.62
CA GLU A 40 -3.16 -31.00 -4.28
C GLU A 40 -4.50 -30.24 -4.26
N LEU A 41 -4.86 -29.63 -5.38
CA LEU A 41 -6.18 -29.09 -5.70
C LEU A 41 -7.13 -30.27 -5.90
N GLY A 42 -7.61 -30.84 -4.79
CA GLY A 42 -8.88 -31.56 -4.80
C GLY A 42 -10.04 -30.65 -5.24
N THR A 43 -11.28 -30.96 -4.86
CA THR A 43 -12.41 -30.05 -5.12
C THR A 43 -12.27 -28.79 -4.24
N VAL A 44 -11.63 -27.73 -4.75
CA VAL A 44 -11.57 -26.41 -4.11
C VAL A 44 -12.98 -25.84 -4.05
N GLU A 45 -13.39 -25.41 -2.85
CA GLU A 45 -14.71 -24.82 -2.62
C GLU A 45 -14.69 -23.30 -2.72
N ARG A 46 -13.65 -22.68 -2.17
CA ARG A 46 -13.47 -21.23 -2.19
C ARG A 46 -12.00 -20.88 -2.09
N VAL A 47 -11.66 -19.70 -2.58
CA VAL A 47 -10.31 -19.13 -2.48
C VAL A 47 -10.44 -17.75 -1.88
N THR A 48 -9.62 -17.46 -0.86
CA THR A 48 -9.51 -16.13 -0.27
C THR A 48 -8.08 -15.65 -0.29
N VAL A 49 -7.89 -14.34 -0.24
CA VAL A 49 -6.62 -13.70 0.04
C VAL A 49 -6.76 -12.98 1.36
N MET A 50 -5.88 -13.30 2.30
CA MET A 50 -5.81 -12.69 3.61
C MET A 50 -4.67 -11.68 3.64
N SER A 51 -4.97 -10.44 4.02
CA SER A 51 -3.95 -9.42 4.24
C SER A 51 -3.08 -9.74 5.46
N THR A 52 -1.94 -9.07 5.58
CA THR A 52 -1.06 -9.17 6.76
C THR A 52 -1.68 -8.66 8.06
N ASP A 53 -2.79 -7.92 7.98
CA ASP A 53 -3.56 -7.44 9.13
C ASP A 53 -4.92 -8.15 9.29
N GLY A 54 -5.12 -9.28 8.60
CA GLY A 54 -6.20 -10.24 8.85
C GLY A 54 -7.53 -9.98 8.13
N GLN A 55 -7.58 -9.07 7.15
CA GLN A 55 -8.75 -8.90 6.29
C GLN A 55 -8.77 -9.99 5.22
N GLU A 56 -9.89 -10.69 5.05
CA GLU A 56 -10.04 -11.66 3.97
C GLU A 56 -10.85 -11.09 2.79
N VAL A 57 -10.39 -11.41 1.58
CA VAL A 57 -11.07 -11.08 0.33
C VAL A 57 -11.34 -12.37 -0.42
N MET A 58 -12.62 -12.66 -0.63
CA MET A 58 -13.02 -13.80 -1.45
C MET A 58 -12.73 -13.50 -2.93
N LEU A 59 -12.03 -14.44 -3.58
CA LEU A 59 -11.76 -14.36 -5.01
C LEU A 59 -12.88 -15.00 -5.83
N ASP A 60 -13.03 -14.53 -7.08
CA ASP A 60 -13.88 -15.19 -8.06
C ASP A 60 -13.29 -16.55 -8.44
N LEU A 61 -13.88 -17.63 -7.93
CA LEU A 61 -13.36 -18.98 -8.11
C LEU A 61 -13.25 -19.39 -9.60
N PRO A 62 -14.25 -19.14 -10.47
CA PRO A 62 -14.11 -19.43 -11.90
C PRO A 62 -12.93 -18.71 -12.56
N ALA A 63 -12.78 -17.40 -12.31
CA ALA A 63 -11.67 -16.62 -12.88
C ALA A 63 -10.32 -17.12 -12.35
N PHE A 64 -10.23 -17.39 -11.04
CA PHE A 64 -9.04 -17.93 -10.39
C PHE A 64 -8.62 -19.25 -11.04
N LEU A 65 -9.52 -20.23 -11.13
CA LEU A 65 -9.20 -21.56 -11.67
C LEU A 65 -8.83 -21.51 -13.16
N ASN A 66 -9.47 -20.65 -13.94
CA ASN A 66 -9.19 -20.48 -15.36
C ASN A 66 -7.78 -19.90 -15.60
N GLU A 67 -7.40 -18.89 -14.82
CA GLU A 67 -6.11 -18.22 -15.00
C GLU A 67 -4.94 -18.98 -14.34
N LEU A 68 -5.20 -19.71 -13.26
CA LEU A 68 -4.18 -20.45 -12.50
C LEU A 68 -3.31 -21.37 -13.38
N GLN A 69 -3.87 -21.97 -14.44
CA GLN A 69 -3.13 -22.85 -15.36
C GLN A 69 -1.92 -22.17 -16.02
N THR A 70 -1.91 -20.84 -16.06
CA THR A 70 -0.84 -20.03 -16.65
C THR A 70 0.14 -19.50 -15.60
N GLN A 71 -0.19 -19.62 -14.32
CA GLN A 71 0.50 -19.01 -13.19
C GLN A 71 1.38 -20.08 -12.51
N GLY A 72 2.69 -19.94 -12.66
CA GLY A 72 3.66 -20.93 -12.17
C GLY A 72 4.81 -21.21 -13.14
N LYS A 73 4.76 -20.64 -14.35
CA LYS A 73 5.92 -20.61 -15.25
C LYS A 73 7.04 -19.78 -14.62
N ASP A 74 8.27 -20.23 -14.81
CA ASP A 74 9.50 -19.53 -14.40
C ASP A 74 9.64 -19.32 -12.88
N LEU A 75 8.98 -20.16 -12.07
CA LEU A 75 9.22 -20.21 -10.62
C LEU A 75 10.51 -20.96 -10.33
N GLN A 76 11.43 -20.30 -9.63
CA GLN A 76 12.73 -20.87 -9.32
C GLN A 76 12.79 -21.20 -7.84
N LEU A 77 13.04 -22.47 -7.53
CA LEU A 77 13.26 -22.90 -6.15
C LEU A 77 14.47 -22.16 -5.57
N SER A 78 14.31 -21.62 -4.36
CA SER A 78 15.35 -20.87 -3.66
C SER A 78 15.61 -21.47 -2.29
N ASN A 79 16.88 -21.49 -1.89
CA ASN A 79 17.30 -21.84 -0.53
C ASN A 79 17.12 -20.65 0.44
N ASP A 80 16.86 -19.44 -0.07
CA ASP A 80 16.65 -18.25 0.75
C ASP A 80 15.18 -18.18 1.19
N PRO A 81 14.88 -18.36 2.48
CA PRO A 81 13.51 -18.40 2.96
C PRO A 81 12.81 -17.05 2.75
N LEU A 82 11.49 -17.10 2.57
CA LEU A 82 10.66 -15.90 2.57
C LEU A 82 10.62 -15.31 3.99
N LYS A 83 11.08 -14.07 4.15
CA LYS A 83 11.07 -13.40 5.46
C LYS A 83 9.71 -12.75 5.72
N GLN A 84 9.35 -12.62 7.01
CA GLN A 84 8.05 -12.07 7.40
C GLN A 84 7.85 -10.62 6.94
N GLU A 85 8.91 -9.83 6.83
CA GLU A 85 8.87 -8.47 6.28
C GLU A 85 8.59 -8.41 4.77
N GLU A 86 8.90 -9.48 4.03
CA GLU A 86 8.65 -9.58 2.59
C GLU A 86 7.20 -10.00 2.29
N VAL A 87 6.48 -10.53 3.28
CA VAL A 87 5.10 -11.00 3.12
C VAL A 87 4.15 -9.81 2.97
N LEU A 88 3.34 -9.85 1.91
CA LEU A 88 2.30 -8.87 1.62
C LEU A 88 0.89 -9.43 1.90
N PHE A 89 0.64 -10.68 1.51
CA PHE A 89 -0.62 -11.37 1.76
C PHE A 89 -0.46 -12.90 1.74
N THR A 90 -1.52 -13.60 2.14
CA THR A 90 -1.61 -15.05 2.17
C THR A 90 -2.79 -15.52 1.31
N LEU A 91 -2.53 -16.34 0.31
CA LEU A 91 -3.55 -16.98 -0.50
C LEU A 91 -4.00 -18.29 0.18
N VAL A 92 -5.30 -18.43 0.42
CA VAL A 92 -5.89 -19.57 1.13
C VAL A 92 -6.89 -20.27 0.22
N LEU A 93 -6.62 -21.54 -0.10
CA LEU A 93 -7.48 -22.39 -0.93
C LEU A 93 -8.17 -23.41 -0.02
N TYR A 94 -9.47 -23.22 0.18
CA TYR A 94 -10.28 -24.09 1.01
C TYR A 94 -10.72 -25.32 0.22
N ARG A 95 -10.44 -26.51 0.77
CA ARG A 95 -10.69 -27.81 0.12
C ARG A 95 -11.79 -28.57 0.87
N LYS A 96 -12.67 -29.28 0.15
CA LYS A 96 -13.84 -30.00 0.72
C LYS A 96 -13.52 -30.96 1.87
N GLN A 97 -12.42 -31.71 1.76
CA GLN A 97 -12.13 -32.86 2.61
C GLN A 97 -10.69 -32.85 3.15
N LEU A 98 -9.95 -31.77 2.89
CA LEU A 98 -8.54 -31.62 3.26
C LEU A 98 -8.34 -30.27 3.95
N ALA A 99 -7.25 -30.16 4.72
CA ALA A 99 -6.85 -28.88 5.30
C ALA A 99 -6.69 -27.81 4.19
N PRO A 100 -6.94 -26.52 4.46
CA PRO A 100 -6.70 -25.48 3.47
C PRO A 100 -5.25 -25.50 2.96
N LEU A 101 -5.08 -25.20 1.68
CA LEU A 101 -3.76 -25.00 1.09
C LEU A 101 -3.41 -23.52 1.23
N VAL A 102 -2.22 -23.23 1.76
CA VAL A 102 -1.79 -21.88 2.10
C VAL A 102 -0.53 -21.54 1.32
N VAL A 103 -0.55 -20.39 0.65
CA VAL A 103 0.61 -19.84 -0.05
C VAL A 103 0.87 -18.44 0.50
N THR A 104 2.06 -18.25 1.08
CA THR A 104 2.49 -16.93 1.53
C THR A 104 3.12 -16.19 0.34
N VAL A 105 2.75 -14.94 0.12
CA VAL A 105 3.14 -14.19 -1.08
C VAL A 105 3.77 -12.86 -0.68
N GLY A 106 4.98 -12.64 -1.20
CA GLY A 106 5.65 -11.34 -1.25
C GLY A 106 5.83 -10.89 -2.70
N GLU A 107 6.30 -9.65 -2.89
CA GLU A 107 6.40 -9.06 -4.24
C GLU A 107 7.33 -9.86 -5.18
N ARG A 108 8.37 -10.51 -4.63
CA ARG A 108 9.43 -11.19 -5.40
C ARG A 108 9.64 -12.65 -4.98
N ALA A 109 8.77 -13.16 -4.13
CA ALA A 109 8.93 -14.48 -3.55
C ALA A 109 7.58 -15.03 -3.09
N SER A 110 7.38 -16.34 -3.23
CA SER A 110 6.23 -17.06 -2.70
C SER A 110 6.69 -18.29 -1.94
N GLN A 111 5.99 -18.65 -0.89
CA GLN A 111 6.27 -19.84 -0.09
C GLN A 111 5.07 -20.77 -0.09
N PHE A 112 5.33 -22.02 -0.41
CA PHE A 112 4.35 -23.10 -0.40
C PHE A 112 4.92 -24.29 0.38
N GLY A 113 4.29 -24.65 1.50
CA GLY A 113 4.87 -25.59 2.46
C GLY A 113 6.26 -25.12 2.93
N GLU A 114 7.25 -26.01 2.85
CA GLU A 114 8.64 -25.71 3.21
C GLU A 114 9.46 -25.11 2.05
N SER A 115 8.88 -25.02 0.85
CA SER A 115 9.58 -24.55 -0.35
C SER A 115 9.37 -23.05 -0.58
N THR A 116 10.46 -22.32 -0.80
CA THR A 116 10.41 -20.92 -1.24
C THR A 116 10.76 -20.82 -2.71
N TYR A 117 9.97 -20.04 -3.45
CA TYR A 117 10.16 -19.76 -4.87
C TYR A 117 10.46 -18.28 -5.06
N ARG A 118 11.43 -17.96 -5.92
CA ARG A 118 11.84 -16.60 -6.27
C ARG A 118 11.97 -16.46 -7.80
N GLY A 119 12.30 -15.26 -8.28
CA GLY A 119 12.51 -14.96 -9.70
C GLY A 119 11.27 -14.34 -10.37
N SER A 120 11.29 -14.25 -11.70
CA SER A 120 10.21 -13.61 -12.49
C SER A 120 8.86 -14.28 -12.30
N GLY A 121 8.82 -15.61 -12.16
CA GLY A 121 7.58 -16.34 -11.89
C GLY A 121 6.90 -15.92 -10.59
N ALA A 122 7.68 -15.61 -9.54
CA ALA A 122 7.14 -15.18 -8.25
C ALA A 122 6.55 -13.76 -8.35
N VAL A 123 7.17 -12.88 -9.13
CA VAL A 123 6.65 -11.53 -9.41
C VAL A 123 5.33 -11.61 -10.17
N THR A 124 5.27 -12.42 -11.23
CA THR A 124 4.04 -12.64 -12.01
C THR A 124 2.93 -13.24 -11.14
N PHE A 125 3.27 -14.20 -10.27
CA PHE A 125 2.31 -14.80 -9.34
C PHE A 125 1.76 -13.76 -8.35
N TYR A 126 2.62 -12.93 -7.78
CA TYR A 126 2.20 -11.79 -6.94
C TYR A 126 1.26 -10.85 -7.70
N GLU A 127 1.63 -10.39 -8.90
CA GLU A 127 0.83 -9.46 -9.70
C GLU A 127 -0.54 -10.05 -10.06
N TRP A 128 -0.58 -11.35 -10.34
CA TRP A 128 -1.80 -12.08 -10.61
C TRP A 128 -2.74 -12.11 -9.39
N VAL A 129 -2.24 -12.51 -8.21
CA VAL A 129 -3.04 -12.53 -6.99
C VAL A 129 -3.46 -11.11 -6.58
N HIS A 130 -2.56 -10.13 -6.71
CA HIS A 130 -2.84 -8.72 -6.46
C HIS A 130 -4.01 -8.22 -7.33
N ARG A 131 -4.01 -8.50 -8.63
CA ARG A 131 -5.13 -8.12 -9.51
C ARG A 131 -6.45 -8.79 -9.11
N LEU A 132 -6.43 -10.09 -8.81
CA LEU A 132 -7.64 -10.80 -8.38
C LEU A 132 -8.18 -10.26 -7.05
N THR A 133 -7.30 -9.96 -6.10
CA THR A 133 -7.63 -9.36 -4.80
C THR A 133 -8.28 -7.99 -4.99
N GLY A 134 -7.69 -7.14 -5.85
CA GLY A 134 -8.23 -5.82 -6.12
C GLY A 134 -9.65 -5.87 -6.69
N ASN A 135 -9.91 -6.79 -7.62
CA ASN A 135 -11.25 -7.03 -8.15
C ASN A 135 -12.25 -7.51 -7.07
N GLY A 136 -11.78 -8.21 -6.04
CA GLY A 136 -12.60 -8.66 -4.92
C GLY A 136 -12.94 -7.56 -3.93
N LEU A 137 -11.99 -6.66 -3.62
CA LEU A 137 -12.15 -5.57 -2.64
C LEU A 137 -13.34 -4.67 -2.96
N LEU A 138 -13.48 -4.25 -4.22
CA LEU A 138 -14.56 -3.34 -4.66
C LEU A 138 -15.93 -4.02 -4.76
N LYS A 139 -15.98 -5.36 -4.72
CA LYS A 139 -17.21 -6.14 -4.77
C LYS A 139 -17.77 -6.47 -3.39
N GLN A 140 -17.03 -6.17 -2.31
CA GLN A 140 -17.53 -6.35 -0.95
C GLN A 140 -18.66 -5.36 -0.69
N GLY A 141 -19.86 -5.88 -0.43
CA GLY A 141 -21.10 -5.12 -0.52
C GLY A 141 -21.81 -4.89 0.81
N LYS A 142 -22.57 -3.78 0.79
CA LYS A 142 -23.67 -3.34 1.67
C LYS A 142 -23.29 -2.88 3.06
N ASN A 143 -23.01 -1.58 3.19
CA ASN A 143 -23.00 -0.94 4.50
C ASN A 143 -22.91 0.58 4.42
N ASN A 144 -23.22 1.17 5.58
CA ASN A 144 -23.08 2.58 5.88
C ASN A 144 -21.71 3.10 5.44
N MET A 145 -21.71 4.31 4.88
CA MET A 145 -20.48 4.99 4.49
C MET A 145 -20.32 6.26 5.30
N VAL A 146 -19.10 6.49 5.77
CA VAL A 146 -18.70 7.76 6.35
C VAL A 146 -17.69 8.40 5.41
N LEU A 147 -18.04 9.58 4.89
CA LEU A 147 -17.12 10.45 4.18
C LEU A 147 -16.42 11.35 5.18
N SER A 148 -15.09 11.44 5.11
CA SER A 148 -14.29 12.37 5.89
C SER A 148 -13.44 13.25 4.98
N ALA A 149 -13.23 14.49 5.38
CA ALA A 149 -12.27 15.42 4.81
C ALA A 149 -11.24 15.72 5.90
N GLU A 150 -10.14 14.94 5.92
CA GLU A 150 -9.17 14.91 7.02
C GLU A 150 -8.56 16.30 7.27
N ASP A 151 -8.17 16.99 6.18
CA ASP A 151 -7.55 18.32 6.27
C ASP A 151 -8.49 19.38 6.86
N LEU A 152 -9.82 19.15 6.78
CA LEU A 152 -10.86 20.01 7.33
C LEU A 152 -11.36 19.54 8.70
N SER A 153 -10.94 18.35 9.17
CA SER A 153 -11.47 17.70 10.37
C SER A 153 -13.00 17.58 10.34
N GLN A 154 -13.56 17.24 9.18
CA GLN A 154 -15.00 17.08 8.97
C GLN A 154 -15.32 15.64 8.57
N SER A 155 -16.46 15.14 9.04
CA SER A 155 -16.98 13.82 8.67
C SER A 155 -18.50 13.87 8.53
N LEU A 156 -19.04 13.10 7.59
CA LEU A 156 -20.45 12.99 7.28
C LEU A 156 -20.81 11.52 7.04
N ALA A 157 -21.78 11.00 7.78
CA ALA A 157 -22.43 9.76 7.44
C ALA A 157 -23.31 9.98 6.20
N LEU A 158 -23.11 9.20 5.15
CA LEU A 158 -23.79 9.37 3.88
C LEU A 158 -25.21 8.77 3.93
N ALA A 159 -26.15 9.46 3.29
CA ALA A 159 -27.50 8.92 3.12
C ALA A 159 -27.48 7.71 2.15
N GLU A 160 -28.52 6.89 2.20
CA GLU A 160 -28.63 5.69 1.36
C GLU A 160 -28.48 6.00 -0.13
N LYS A 161 -29.12 7.07 -0.62
CA LYS A 161 -29.02 7.50 -2.03
C LYS A 161 -27.57 7.80 -2.46
N ASP A 162 -26.78 8.40 -1.56
CA ASP A 162 -25.42 8.84 -1.84
C ASP A 162 -24.47 7.64 -1.76
N THR A 163 -24.75 6.73 -0.82
CA THR A 163 -24.09 5.43 -0.69
C THR A 163 -24.27 4.60 -1.96
N VAL A 164 -25.49 4.50 -2.49
CA VAL A 164 -25.77 3.76 -3.74
C VAL A 164 -25.02 4.36 -4.94
N TYR A 165 -24.97 5.68 -5.04
CA TYR A 165 -24.20 6.35 -6.09
C TYR A 165 -22.70 6.02 -5.99
N ILE A 166 -22.09 6.14 -4.81
CA ILE A 166 -20.67 5.87 -4.61
C ILE A 166 -20.36 4.38 -4.85
N GLN A 167 -21.20 3.46 -4.37
CA GLN A 167 -21.04 2.03 -4.64
C GLN A 167 -21.02 1.74 -6.14
N LYS A 168 -21.90 2.38 -6.91
CA LYS A 168 -21.89 2.25 -8.37
C LYS A 168 -20.55 2.70 -8.96
N VAL A 169 -20.07 3.89 -8.58
CA VAL A 169 -18.78 4.41 -9.07
C VAL A 169 -17.62 3.47 -8.70
N LEU A 170 -17.58 2.98 -7.46
CA LEU A 170 -16.54 2.04 -7.01
C LEU A 170 -16.62 0.70 -7.76
N SER A 171 -17.82 0.21 -8.06
CA SER A 171 -17.99 -1.04 -8.83
C SER A 171 -17.55 -0.94 -10.29
N GLU A 172 -17.51 0.29 -10.84
CA GLU A 172 -17.05 0.60 -12.20
C GLU A 172 -15.56 0.98 -12.24
N ALA A 173 -14.88 1.01 -11.07
CA ALA A 173 -13.49 1.42 -10.99
C ALA A 173 -12.56 0.42 -11.68
N VAL A 174 -11.55 0.95 -12.38
CA VAL A 174 -10.58 0.15 -13.15
C VAL A 174 -9.28 0.02 -12.37
N PRO A 175 -8.79 -1.19 -12.05
CA PRO A 175 -7.53 -1.36 -11.36
C PRO A 175 -6.36 -0.74 -12.12
N GLU A 176 -5.53 -0.01 -11.38
CA GLU A 176 -4.28 0.57 -11.88
C GLU A 176 -3.13 -0.40 -11.61
N ASN A 177 -2.34 -0.70 -12.64
CA ASN A 177 -1.27 -1.69 -12.56
C ASN A 177 0.11 -1.04 -12.40
N GLU A 178 0.23 0.28 -12.52
CA GLU A 178 1.49 0.99 -12.31
C GLU A 178 1.89 1.03 -10.83
N LYS A 179 2.98 0.34 -10.50
CA LYS A 179 3.50 0.20 -9.13
C LYS A 179 4.16 1.47 -8.55
N ASN A 180 4.45 2.49 -9.36
CA ASN A 180 5.24 3.65 -8.95
C ASN A 180 4.49 4.97 -9.10
N LEU A 181 3.27 5.02 -8.59
CA LEU A 181 2.50 6.25 -8.49
C LEU A 181 2.82 6.91 -7.14
N GLN A 182 3.91 7.69 -7.06
CA GLN A 182 4.03 8.68 -5.99
C GLN A 182 2.93 9.73 -6.17
N LYS A 183 1.77 9.44 -5.60
CA LYS A 183 0.58 10.29 -5.65
C LYS A 183 0.17 10.58 -4.22
N TYR A 184 0.10 11.85 -3.90
CA TYR A 184 -0.36 12.34 -2.61
C TYR A 184 -1.79 12.83 -2.75
N PRO A 185 -2.63 12.68 -1.71
CA PRO A 185 -4.00 13.14 -1.77
C PRO A 185 -4.06 14.65 -1.98
N LEU A 186 -4.90 15.09 -2.91
CA LEU A 186 -5.18 16.50 -3.06
C LEU A 186 -5.96 17.04 -1.85
N TYR A 187 -5.87 18.34 -1.61
CA TYR A 187 -6.64 19.03 -0.58
C TYR A 187 -8.08 19.30 -1.06
N PRO A 188 -9.11 19.03 -0.23
CA PRO A 188 -9.03 18.27 1.02
C PRO A 188 -8.78 16.79 0.77
N ASN A 189 -8.02 16.16 1.66
CA ASN A 189 -7.83 14.71 1.66
C ASN A 189 -9.14 14.01 2.03
N TYR A 190 -9.90 13.61 1.01
CA TYR A 190 -11.16 12.89 1.19
C TYR A 190 -10.92 11.40 1.40
N ARG A 191 -11.63 10.84 2.38
CA ARG A 191 -11.64 9.41 2.71
C ARG A 191 -13.05 8.89 2.86
N LEU A 192 -13.31 7.74 2.27
CA LEU A 192 -14.55 7.00 2.47
C LEU A 192 -14.25 5.78 3.32
N ARG A 193 -14.89 5.68 4.47
CA ARG A 193 -14.93 4.46 5.27
C ARG A 193 -16.23 3.74 4.96
N ILE A 194 -16.13 2.53 4.43
CA ILE A 194 -17.25 1.67 4.07
C ILE A 194 -17.25 0.53 5.06
N ASP A 195 -18.28 0.40 5.91
CA ASP A 195 -18.27 -0.73 6.83
C ASP A 195 -18.36 -2.05 6.04
N SER A 196 -17.79 -3.14 6.55
CA SER A 196 -17.97 -4.48 5.97
C SER A 196 -18.16 -5.49 7.09
N GLU A 197 -18.59 -6.71 6.77
CA GLU A 197 -18.84 -7.76 7.76
C GLU A 197 -17.59 -8.11 8.59
N GLU A 198 -16.40 -8.05 7.98
CA GLU A 198 -15.13 -8.35 8.65
C GLU A 198 -14.45 -7.08 9.16
N ARG A 199 -14.20 -6.13 8.25
CA ARG A 199 -13.42 -4.92 8.54
C ARG A 199 -13.79 -3.77 7.60
N PRO A 200 -13.88 -2.52 8.10
CA PRO A 200 -14.15 -1.39 7.22
C PRO A 200 -13.12 -1.27 6.11
N LEU A 201 -13.60 -0.99 4.91
CA LEU A 201 -12.79 -0.66 3.75
C LEU A 201 -12.54 0.84 3.74
N ASP A 202 -11.28 1.24 3.85
CA ASP A 202 -10.87 2.64 3.80
C ASP A 202 -10.42 3.00 2.39
N VAL A 203 -11.18 3.86 1.72
CA VAL A 203 -10.86 4.36 0.37
C VAL A 203 -10.35 5.80 0.48
N THR A 204 -9.13 6.07 0.04
CA THR A 204 -8.56 7.42 -0.02
C THR A 204 -8.66 7.96 -1.45
N VAL A 205 -9.14 9.19 -1.60
CA VAL A 205 -9.18 9.86 -2.91
C VAL A 205 -7.87 10.61 -3.10
N LEU A 206 -7.05 10.16 -4.05
CA LEU A 206 -5.72 10.71 -4.29
C LEU A 206 -5.79 11.91 -5.25
N THR A 207 -6.49 11.73 -6.36
CA THR A 207 -6.75 12.76 -7.38
C THR A 207 -8.21 12.65 -7.81
N PRO A 208 -8.74 13.55 -8.66
CA PRO A 208 -10.13 13.46 -9.09
C PRO A 208 -10.51 12.11 -9.72
N THR A 209 -9.55 11.42 -10.34
CA THR A 209 -9.77 10.16 -11.07
C THR A 209 -8.99 8.98 -10.51
N LEU A 210 -8.35 9.11 -9.34
CA LEU A 210 -7.53 8.05 -8.74
C LEU A 210 -7.84 7.89 -7.26
N ILE A 211 -8.14 6.66 -6.85
CA ILE A 211 -8.33 6.27 -5.46
C ILE A 211 -7.31 5.21 -5.05
N SER A 212 -7.07 5.09 -3.75
CA SER A 212 -6.29 3.99 -3.18
C SER A 212 -7.02 3.31 -2.03
N ILE A 213 -6.74 2.02 -1.88
CA ILE A 213 -7.30 1.14 -0.85
C ILE A 213 -6.12 0.36 -0.23
N PRO A 214 -5.80 0.56 1.06
CA PRO A 214 -4.79 -0.23 1.73
C PRO A 214 -5.30 -1.66 1.96
N PHE A 215 -4.40 -2.64 1.85
CA PHE A 215 -4.68 -4.04 2.13
C PHE A 215 -3.48 -4.67 2.86
N GLY A 216 -3.52 -4.62 4.19
CA GLY A 216 -2.38 -4.98 5.03
C GLY A 216 -1.17 -4.07 4.77
N ARG A 217 -0.11 -4.64 4.22
CA ARG A 217 1.13 -3.93 3.84
C ARG A 217 1.15 -3.51 2.37
N ASP A 218 0.14 -3.87 1.61
CA ASP A 218 0.00 -3.55 0.20
C ASP A 218 -1.03 -2.43 0.00
N THR A 219 -1.08 -1.85 -1.20
CA THR A 219 -2.05 -0.81 -1.56
C THR A 219 -2.52 -0.99 -2.99
N HIS A 220 -3.83 -1.12 -3.16
CA HIS A 220 -4.46 -1.18 -4.47
C HIS A 220 -4.86 0.22 -4.94
N PHE A 221 -4.62 0.50 -6.22
CA PHE A 221 -4.99 1.77 -6.86
C PHE A 221 -6.04 1.53 -7.91
N TYR A 222 -6.97 2.48 -8.06
CA TYR A 222 -8.05 2.38 -9.05
C TYR A 222 -8.35 3.71 -9.70
N HIS A 223 -8.64 3.66 -11.00
CA HIS A 223 -9.22 4.75 -11.74
C HIS A 223 -10.74 4.79 -11.58
N VAL A 224 -11.26 5.98 -11.31
CA VAL A 224 -12.69 6.25 -11.11
C VAL A 224 -13.16 7.42 -11.98
N ASP A 225 -14.47 7.54 -12.18
CA ASP A 225 -15.07 8.72 -12.81
C ASP A 225 -14.74 9.98 -11.98
N GLY A 226 -14.21 11.01 -12.65
CA GLY A 226 -13.89 12.31 -12.06
C GLY A 226 -15.05 13.00 -11.35
N LYS A 227 -16.30 12.62 -11.67
CA LYS A 227 -17.50 13.09 -10.97
C LYS A 227 -17.54 12.68 -9.50
N LEU A 228 -16.86 11.60 -9.11
CA LEU A 228 -16.75 11.21 -7.71
C LEU A 228 -16.23 12.37 -6.88
N PHE A 229 -15.08 12.93 -7.27
CA PHE A 229 -14.45 14.01 -6.54
C PHE A 229 -15.33 15.25 -6.46
N SER A 230 -15.94 15.66 -7.58
CA SER A 230 -16.91 16.77 -7.58
C SER A 230 -18.03 16.54 -6.58
N GLN A 231 -18.62 15.34 -6.54
CA GLN A 231 -19.68 14.99 -5.61
C GLN A 231 -19.20 15.07 -4.14
N LEU A 232 -18.00 14.56 -3.84
CA LEU A 232 -17.45 14.61 -2.48
C LEU A 232 -17.21 16.06 -2.01
N THR A 233 -16.79 16.94 -2.92
CA THR A 233 -16.62 18.37 -2.61
C THR A 233 -17.94 19.10 -2.34
N GLU A 234 -19.06 18.62 -2.89
CA GLU A 234 -20.39 19.15 -2.58
C GLU A 234 -20.85 18.70 -1.18
N TYR A 235 -20.52 17.48 -0.77
CA TYR A 235 -20.88 16.95 0.55
C TYR A 235 -20.08 17.60 1.68
N LEU A 236 -18.77 17.75 1.50
CA LEU A 236 -17.88 18.36 2.49
C LEU A 236 -17.12 19.53 1.84
N VAL A 237 -17.79 20.67 1.76
CA VAL A 237 -17.26 21.86 1.10
C VAL A 237 -16.01 22.38 1.83
N PRO A 238 -14.89 22.59 1.11
CA PRO A 238 -13.71 23.24 1.68
C PRO A 238 -14.05 24.66 2.11
N ARG A 239 -14.08 24.91 3.43
CA ARG A 239 -14.22 26.24 4.01
C ARG A 239 -12.91 26.61 4.69
N GLU A 240 -12.41 27.81 4.43
CA GLU A 240 -11.26 28.33 5.16
C GLU A 240 -11.59 28.43 6.65
N MET A 241 -10.91 27.65 7.48
CA MET A 241 -10.95 27.86 8.90
C MET A 241 -9.99 29.01 9.22
N ALA A 242 -10.52 30.14 9.67
CA ALA A 242 -9.75 31.36 9.94
C ALA A 242 -8.64 31.21 11.02
N ILE A 243 -8.51 30.03 11.63
CA ILE A 243 -7.77 29.80 12.88
C ILE A 243 -6.39 29.17 12.63
N GLN A 244 -6.16 28.47 11.51
CA GLN A 244 -4.90 27.75 11.30
C GLN A 244 -3.99 28.45 10.26
N PRO A 245 -2.74 28.81 10.63
CA PRO A 245 -1.82 29.52 9.72
C PRO A 245 -1.45 28.70 8.48
N PHE A 246 -1.48 27.37 8.60
CA PHE A 246 -1.14 26.46 7.50
C PHE A 246 -2.23 26.32 6.44
N ASP A 247 -3.50 26.59 6.77
CA ASP A 247 -4.62 26.25 5.88
C ASP A 247 -4.57 27.03 4.55
N LYS A 248 -4.01 28.25 4.58
CA LYS A 248 -3.78 29.05 3.37
C LYS A 248 -2.76 28.42 2.42
N LEU A 249 -1.77 27.72 2.96
CA LEU A 249 -0.68 27.13 2.18
C LEU A 249 -1.15 25.99 1.27
N PHE A 250 -2.28 25.35 1.56
CA PHE A 250 -2.87 24.35 0.67
C PHE A 250 -3.25 24.90 -0.72
N LYS A 251 -3.36 26.23 -0.84
CA LYS A 251 -3.65 26.96 -2.08
C LYS A 251 -2.39 27.53 -2.74
N ALA A 252 -1.20 27.08 -2.33
CA ALA A 252 0.04 27.55 -2.91
C ALA A 252 0.09 27.25 -4.42
N THR A 253 0.54 28.22 -5.20
CA THR A 253 0.75 28.10 -6.65
C THR A 253 2.21 27.88 -7.01
N ALA A 254 3.13 28.19 -6.10
CA ALA A 254 4.55 27.89 -6.23
C ALA A 254 5.15 27.56 -4.87
N VAL A 255 6.18 26.71 -4.86
CA VAL A 255 7.03 26.42 -3.69
C VAL A 255 8.49 26.65 -4.07
N ARG A 256 9.22 27.43 -3.27
CA ARG A 256 10.65 27.69 -3.49
C ARG A 256 11.49 27.31 -2.29
N PHE A 257 12.55 26.54 -2.49
CA PHE A 257 13.60 26.34 -1.49
C PHE A 257 14.71 27.38 -1.66
N GLU A 258 15.12 27.96 -0.54
CA GLU A 258 16.25 28.87 -0.48
C GLU A 258 17.30 28.35 0.50
N LYS A 259 18.52 28.16 -0.01
CA LYS A 259 19.67 27.77 0.79
C LYS A 259 20.21 28.97 1.57
N THR A 260 19.74 29.11 2.79
CA THR A 260 20.13 30.19 3.72
C THR A 260 21.02 29.70 4.87
N GLY A 261 21.10 28.38 5.08
CA GLY A 261 21.63 27.80 6.31
C GLY A 261 22.61 26.64 6.12
N GLN A 262 22.72 25.81 7.16
CA GLN A 262 23.74 24.75 7.26
C GLN A 262 23.43 23.53 6.39
N MET A 263 22.16 23.21 6.18
CA MET A 263 21.77 22.08 5.34
C MET A 263 22.08 22.38 3.87
N ALA A 264 22.81 21.47 3.22
CA ALA A 264 23.09 21.55 1.79
C ALA A 264 21.84 21.18 0.97
N VAL A 265 20.87 22.09 0.92
CA VAL A 265 19.74 22.03 -0.02
C VAL A 265 20.10 22.72 -1.33
N ASP A 266 19.57 22.22 -2.44
CA ASP A 266 19.63 22.94 -3.71
C ASP A 266 18.50 23.98 -3.75
N ASN A 267 18.76 25.15 -4.33
CA ASN A 267 17.68 26.08 -4.66
C ASN A 267 16.76 25.39 -5.68
N LEU A 268 15.48 25.34 -5.37
CA LEU A 268 14.48 24.64 -6.16
C LEU A 268 13.25 25.52 -6.26
N ASP A 269 12.78 25.77 -7.48
CA ASP A 269 11.50 26.40 -7.76
C ASP A 269 10.54 25.35 -8.33
N LEU A 270 9.45 25.10 -7.62
CA LEU A 270 8.39 24.18 -8.01
C LEU A 270 7.16 24.97 -8.41
N ASP A 271 6.74 24.83 -9.68
CA ASP A 271 5.42 25.28 -10.12
C ASP A 271 4.37 24.24 -9.71
N VAL A 272 3.58 24.58 -8.69
CA VAL A 272 2.57 23.68 -8.11
C VAL A 272 1.39 23.48 -9.06
N THR A 273 1.19 24.40 -10.01
CA THR A 273 0.07 24.36 -10.95
C THR A 273 0.33 23.49 -12.17
N GLN A 274 1.57 23.01 -12.33
CA GLN A 274 2.00 22.25 -13.51
C GLN A 274 1.31 20.89 -13.62
N SER A 275 1.15 20.15 -12.51
CA SER A 275 0.38 18.90 -12.49
C SER A 275 -0.16 18.54 -11.11
N THR A 276 -1.03 17.53 -11.06
CA THR A 276 -1.58 17.00 -9.80
C THR A 276 -0.50 16.36 -8.91
N VAL A 277 0.65 15.97 -9.47
CA VAL A 277 1.77 15.44 -8.69
C VAL A 277 2.42 16.54 -7.87
N GLU A 278 2.81 17.65 -8.50
CA GLU A 278 3.41 18.79 -7.82
C GLU A 278 2.43 19.44 -6.84
N GLN A 279 1.15 19.50 -7.21
CA GLN A 279 0.07 19.89 -6.30
C GLN A 279 0.00 18.99 -5.06
N GLY A 280 -0.05 17.68 -5.25
CA GLY A 280 -0.10 16.72 -4.13
C GLY A 280 1.15 16.79 -3.25
N LEU A 281 2.33 16.96 -3.85
CA LEU A 281 3.61 17.14 -3.14
C LEU A 281 3.59 18.38 -2.25
N ALA A 282 3.21 19.54 -2.80
CA ALA A 282 3.12 20.78 -2.05
C ALA A 282 2.11 20.66 -0.89
N GLN A 283 0.94 20.07 -1.15
CA GLN A 283 -0.08 19.87 -0.12
C GLN A 283 0.33 18.85 0.94
N GLN A 284 1.08 17.81 0.58
CA GLN A 284 1.67 16.88 1.53
C GLN A 284 2.71 17.58 2.43
N ALA A 285 3.52 18.48 1.89
CA ALA A 285 4.44 19.29 2.69
C ALA A 285 3.68 20.14 3.72
N VAL A 286 2.55 20.73 3.34
CA VAL A 286 1.67 21.47 4.26
C VAL A 286 1.11 20.55 5.36
N ARG A 287 0.66 19.33 5.02
CA ARG A 287 0.21 18.35 6.04
C ARG A 287 1.31 18.00 7.02
N MET A 288 2.55 17.82 6.54
CA MET A 288 3.70 17.56 7.40
C MET A 288 3.96 18.72 8.38
N LEU A 289 3.89 19.97 7.91
CA LEU A 289 4.00 21.15 8.77
C LEU A 289 2.92 21.16 9.87
N LYS A 290 1.67 20.79 9.52
CA LYS A 290 0.55 20.72 10.48
C LYS A 290 0.74 19.69 11.59
N THR A 291 1.66 18.73 11.46
CA THR A 291 1.96 17.74 12.52
C THR A 291 2.85 18.29 13.63
N ALA A 292 3.47 19.46 13.43
CA ALA A 292 4.36 20.06 14.40
C ALA A 292 3.60 20.68 15.58
N ALA A 293 4.19 20.60 16.77
CA ALA A 293 3.58 21.13 17.98
C ALA A 293 3.83 22.64 18.09
N PRO A 294 2.79 23.49 18.26
CA PRO A 294 3.00 24.92 18.43
C PRO A 294 3.72 25.24 19.75
N ILE A 295 4.55 26.27 19.74
CA ILE A 295 5.27 26.80 20.90
C ILE A 295 4.86 28.26 21.11
N GLU A 296 4.46 28.61 22.34
CA GLU A 296 3.94 29.95 22.66
C GLU A 296 5.01 31.06 22.61
N LYS A 297 6.27 30.70 22.84
CA LYS A 297 7.40 31.63 22.91
C LYS A 297 8.52 31.17 21.99
N GLN A 298 9.31 32.13 21.53
CA GLN A 298 10.56 31.86 20.83
C GLN A 298 11.46 30.97 21.71
N PRO A 299 12.01 29.86 21.17
CA PRO A 299 12.94 29.02 21.90
C PRO A 299 14.22 29.79 22.28
N ASP A 300 14.72 29.57 23.50
CA ASP A 300 15.96 30.21 23.98
C ASP A 300 17.20 29.78 23.17
N HIS A 301 17.16 28.57 22.61
CA HIS A 301 18.23 27.99 21.79
C HIS A 301 17.67 27.40 20.50
N VAL A 302 17.43 28.27 19.51
CA VAL A 302 16.90 27.87 18.20
C VAL A 302 17.94 27.08 17.37
N GLY A 303 19.23 27.37 17.57
CA GLY A 303 20.31 26.83 16.75
C GLY A 303 20.53 27.62 15.46
N ALA A 304 21.35 27.09 14.56
CA ALA A 304 21.58 27.70 13.25
C ALA A 304 20.41 27.40 12.31
N GLU A 305 20.10 28.35 11.43
CA GLU A 305 19.14 28.14 10.35
C GLU A 305 19.64 27.02 9.43
N GLU A 306 18.72 26.15 9.00
CA GLU A 306 19.00 25.04 8.08
C GLU A 306 18.75 25.49 6.65
N TYR A 307 17.53 25.96 6.35
CA TYR A 307 17.10 26.51 5.06
C TYR A 307 15.71 27.19 5.20
N ARG A 308 15.23 27.84 4.12
CA ARG A 308 13.86 28.38 4.02
C ARG A 308 13.04 27.71 2.92
N VAL A 309 11.74 27.60 3.15
CA VAL A 309 10.74 27.23 2.14
C VAL A 309 9.75 28.36 2.00
N HIS A 310 9.53 28.80 0.77
CA HIS A 310 8.61 29.87 0.44
C HIS A 310 7.40 29.29 -0.29
N PHE A 311 6.20 29.54 0.23
CA PHE A 311 4.94 29.17 -0.40
C PHE A 311 4.29 30.43 -0.97
N LYS A 312 4.01 30.43 -2.28
CA LYS A 312 3.32 31.55 -2.93
C LYS A 312 1.82 31.30 -2.95
N VAL A 313 1.03 32.11 -2.23
CA VAL A 313 -0.43 31.99 -2.14
C VAL A 313 -1.04 33.32 -2.58
N ASN A 314 -1.91 33.30 -3.60
CA ASN A 314 -2.57 34.52 -4.11
C ASN A 314 -1.61 35.69 -4.46
N GLY A 315 -0.35 35.39 -4.78
CA GLY A 315 0.67 36.40 -5.08
C GLY A 315 1.51 36.85 -3.87
N GLU A 316 1.11 36.49 -2.65
CA GLU A 316 1.86 36.74 -1.41
C GLU A 316 2.80 35.55 -1.11
N GLU A 317 3.97 35.83 -0.53
CA GLU A 317 4.97 34.82 -0.16
C GLU A 317 4.92 34.56 1.34
N HIS A 318 4.74 33.29 1.73
CA HIS A 318 4.79 32.82 3.12
C HIS A 318 6.04 31.98 3.32
N SER A 319 6.92 32.42 4.22
CA SER A 319 8.20 31.75 4.47
C SER A 319 8.12 30.86 5.70
N VAL A 320 8.56 29.62 5.54
CA VAL A 320 8.87 28.69 6.63
C VAL A 320 10.38 28.63 6.81
N ILE A 321 10.86 29.04 7.98
CA ILE A 321 12.28 29.04 8.31
C ILE A 321 12.57 27.80 9.17
N PHE A 322 13.41 26.90 8.67
CA PHE A 322 13.75 25.66 9.36
C PHE A 322 15.02 25.78 10.20
N TYR A 323 14.97 25.13 11.35
CA TYR A 323 16.09 24.86 12.25
C TYR A 323 16.13 23.36 12.56
N SER A 324 17.08 22.92 13.37
CA SER A 324 17.28 21.48 13.64
C SER A 324 16.08 20.79 14.30
N LEU A 325 15.41 21.49 15.23
CA LEU A 325 14.26 21.00 16.01
C LEU A 325 13.06 21.95 15.99
N HIS A 326 13.19 23.10 15.34
CA HIS A 326 12.17 24.14 15.33
C HIS A 326 11.94 24.65 13.92
N PHE A 327 10.75 25.17 13.64
CA PHE A 327 10.56 26.06 12.51
C PHE A 327 9.71 27.26 12.90
N GLN A 328 9.81 28.30 12.10
CA GLN A 328 9.01 29.51 12.23
C GLN A 328 8.19 29.75 10.95
N ILE A 329 6.93 30.15 11.11
CA ILE A 329 6.05 30.64 10.02
C ILE A 329 5.16 31.76 10.56
N ASP A 330 5.06 32.87 9.82
CA ASP A 330 4.26 34.05 10.19
C ASP A 330 4.45 34.45 11.68
N ASP A 331 5.71 34.54 12.11
CA ASP A 331 6.15 34.83 13.49
C ASP A 331 5.76 33.81 14.58
N LYS A 332 5.15 32.68 14.22
CA LYS A 332 4.80 31.59 15.14
C LYS A 332 5.85 30.48 15.13
N TRP A 333 6.12 29.91 16.30
CA TRP A 333 7.13 28.86 16.51
C TRP A 333 6.51 27.48 16.66
N TYR A 334 7.19 26.48 16.11
CA TYR A 334 6.75 25.08 16.16
C TYR A 334 7.94 24.16 16.47
N LEU A 335 7.66 23.10 17.24
CA LEU A 335 8.59 22.01 17.54
C LEU A 335 8.38 20.87 16.56
N HIS A 336 9.49 20.31 16.06
CA HIS A 336 9.45 19.13 15.21
C HIS A 336 10.61 18.17 15.47
N ASN A 337 10.47 16.95 14.95
CA ASN A 337 11.55 15.97 14.90
C ASN A 337 11.81 15.59 13.43
N GLN A 338 12.94 16.04 12.87
CA GLN A 338 13.38 15.73 11.50
C GLN A 338 12.47 16.20 10.33
N LEU A 339 11.46 17.06 10.57
CA LEU A 339 10.59 17.58 9.49
C LEU A 339 11.36 18.31 8.39
N GLN A 340 12.46 19.00 8.72
CA GLN A 340 13.32 19.67 7.76
C GLN A 340 13.89 18.68 6.73
N LYS A 341 14.39 17.53 7.18
CA LYS A 341 14.91 16.51 6.27
C LYS A 341 13.79 15.89 5.45
N ALA A 342 12.67 15.59 6.10
CA ALA A 342 11.54 14.93 5.46
C ALA A 342 10.88 15.80 4.38
N ILE A 343 10.74 17.12 4.60
CA ILE A 343 10.19 18.05 3.61
C ILE A 343 11.16 18.25 2.43
N TRP A 344 12.46 18.34 2.70
CA TRP A 344 13.46 18.35 1.63
C TRP A 344 13.41 17.06 0.80
N ASP A 345 13.39 15.90 1.45
CA ASP A 345 13.35 14.60 0.78
C ASP A 345 12.06 14.39 -0.03
N LEU A 346 10.94 14.96 0.42
CA LEU A 346 9.65 14.95 -0.27
C LEU A 346 9.70 15.79 -1.56
N LEU A 347 10.19 17.02 -1.47
CA LEU A 347 10.07 18.00 -2.55
C LEU A 347 11.27 18.04 -3.49
N LYS A 348 12.41 17.45 -3.11
CA LYS A 348 13.55 17.33 -4.02
C LYS A 348 13.13 16.50 -5.24
N PRO A 349 13.51 16.91 -6.46
CA PRO A 349 13.27 16.10 -7.64
C PRO A 349 13.90 14.73 -7.45
N SER A 350 13.12 13.66 -7.61
CA SER A 350 13.67 12.32 -7.77
C SER A 350 14.49 12.33 -9.05
N ARG A 351 15.83 12.46 -8.95
CA ARG A 351 16.73 12.34 -10.09
C ARG A 351 16.45 10.98 -10.75
N LYS A 352 15.84 11.01 -11.95
CA LYS A 352 15.73 9.84 -12.83
C LYS A 352 17.07 9.55 -13.48
#